data_AF-A0AAV8YE93-F1
#
_entry.id   AF-A0AAV8YE93-F1
#
_cell.length_a   1.000
_cell.length_b   1.000
_cell.length_c   1.000
_cell.angle_alpha   90.00
_cell.angle_beta   90.00
_cell.angle_gamma   90.00
#
_symmetry.space_group_name_H-M   'P 1'
#
loop_
_entity.id
_entity.type
_entity.pdbx_description
1 polymer ?
#
loop_
_entity_poly.entity_id
_entity_poly.type
_entity_poly.pdbx_seq_one_letter_code
_entity_poly.pdbx_strand_id
1 'polypeptide(L)'
;MGAGIAKQFRETFGGQEELKDQRKKVGGGVVLLRRGEERNIYYMITKEKYYHKPSYKSEWDALKELKKVCLQNQDLRLAMPKIACGLDGLEWEKV
;
A
#
# COMPACT_ATOMS: atom_id res chain seq x y z
N MET A 1 7.15 6.81 -4.94
CA MET A 1 7.98 5.94 -4.07
C MET A 1 9.44 6.44 -4.07
N GLY A 2 9.70 7.61 -3.47
CA GLY A 2 11.02 8.26 -3.53
C GLY A 2 11.76 8.40 -2.19
N ALA A 3 11.08 8.13 -1.07
CA ALA A 3 11.62 8.29 0.28
C ALA A 3 11.08 7.19 1.22
N GLY A 4 11.73 7.03 2.37
CA GLY A 4 11.34 6.07 3.42
C GLY A 4 11.29 4.61 2.94
N ILE A 5 10.46 3.81 3.60
CA ILE A 5 10.25 2.39 3.28
C ILE A 5 9.78 2.18 1.84
N ALA A 6 9.04 3.14 1.27
CA ALA A 6 8.59 3.08 -0.11
C ALA A 6 9.75 3.08 -1.12
N LYS A 7 10.86 3.77 -0.82
CA LYS A 7 12.07 3.73 -1.67
C LYS A 7 12.73 2.34 -1.61
N GLN A 8 12.82 1.75 -0.42
CA GLN A 8 13.38 0.41 -0.23
C GLN A 8 12.55 -0.64 -0.99
N PHE A 9 11.22 -0.61 -0.89
CA PHE A 9 10.34 -1.51 -1.65
C PHE A 9 10.53 -1.39 -3.15
N ARG A 10 10.68 -0.16 -3.66
CA ARG A 10 10.98 0.08 -5.07
C ARG A 10 12.30 -0.56 -5.50
N GLU A 11 13.34 -0.41 -4.69
CA GLU A 11 14.69 -0.92 -4.99
C GLU A 11 14.76 -2.44 -4.84
N THR A 12 14.02 -3.03 -3.91
CA THR A 12 14.00 -4.49 -3.67
C THR A 12 13.08 -5.23 -4.64
N PHE A 13 11.91 -4.67 -4.97
CA PHE A 13 10.87 -5.40 -5.69
C PHE A 13 10.53 -4.83 -7.07
N GLY A 14 10.92 -3.60 -7.38
CA GLY A 14 10.62 -2.96 -8.66
C GLY A 14 9.13 -2.92 -8.99
N GLY A 15 8.79 -3.14 -10.27
CA GLY A 15 7.40 -3.36 -10.72
C GLY A 15 6.55 -2.10 -10.88
N GLN A 16 7.14 -0.91 -10.94
CA GLN A 16 6.39 0.34 -10.97
C GLN A 16 5.44 0.46 -12.17
N GLU A 17 5.83 -0.06 -13.34
CA GLU A 17 4.95 -0.09 -14.52
C GLU A 17 3.78 -1.09 -14.33
N GLU A 18 4.06 -2.30 -13.82
CA GLU A 18 3.02 -3.30 -13.47
C GLU A 18 1.98 -2.74 -12.48
N LEU A 19 2.43 -1.92 -11.53
CA LEU A 19 1.56 -1.25 -10.56
C LEU A 19 0.71 -0.15 -11.20
N LYS A 20 1.27 0.63 -12.13
CA LYS A 20 0.53 1.69 -12.85
C LYS A 20 -0.52 1.09 -13.79
N ASP A 21 -0.21 -0.04 -14.42
CA ASP A 21 -1.10 -0.70 -15.38
C ASP A 21 -2.38 -1.26 -14.76
N GLN A 22 -2.39 -1.46 -13.44
CA GLN A 22 -3.60 -1.87 -12.70
C GLN A 22 -4.67 -0.77 -12.61
N ARG A 23 -4.34 0.49 -13.00
CA ARG A 23 -5.27 1.62 -13.16
C ARG A 23 -6.26 1.79 -11.99
N LYS A 24 -5.85 1.52 -10.76
CA LYS A 24 -6.70 1.67 -9.58
C LYS A 24 -6.97 3.15 -9.29
N LYS A 25 -8.21 3.44 -8.87
CA LYS A 25 -8.58 4.79 -8.43
C LYS A 25 -7.81 5.16 -7.17
N VAL A 26 -7.50 6.43 -7.09
CA VAL A 26 -6.87 7.07 -5.94
C VAL A 26 -7.82 7.14 -4.76
N GLY A 27 -7.29 6.98 -3.53
CA GLY A 27 -8.00 7.34 -2.30
C GLY A 27 -8.77 6.19 -1.66
N GLY A 28 -8.09 5.08 -1.37
CA GLY A 28 -8.65 3.90 -0.71
C GLY A 28 -8.50 2.59 -1.50
N GLY A 29 -7.58 2.54 -2.46
CA GLY A 29 -7.35 1.36 -3.30
C GLY A 29 -6.12 0.55 -2.87
N VAL A 30 -6.01 -0.68 -3.38
CA VAL A 30 -4.80 -1.52 -3.27
C VAL A 30 -4.44 -2.04 -4.65
N VAL A 31 -3.15 -1.97 -4.98
CA VAL A 31 -2.55 -2.66 -6.14
C VAL A 31 -1.62 -3.76 -5.64
N LEU A 32 -1.54 -4.84 -6.41
CA LEU A 32 -0.82 -6.06 -6.06
C LEU A 32 0.36 -6.25 -7.00
N LEU A 33 1.52 -6.54 -6.43
CA LEU A 33 2.69 -6.98 -7.18
C LEU A 33 3.03 -8.42 -6.79
N ARG A 34 3.01 -9.33 -7.76
CA ARG A 34 3.38 -10.73 -7.54
C ARG A 34 4.87 -10.92 -7.77
N ARG A 35 5.57 -11.61 -6.86
CA ARG A 35 6.99 -11.91 -6.95
C ARG A 35 7.20 -13.40 -6.66
N GLY A 36 7.42 -14.17 -7.71
CA GLY A 36 7.43 -15.64 -7.62
C GLY A 36 6.05 -16.19 -7.30
N GLU A 37 5.99 -17.43 -6.84
CA GLU A 37 4.74 -18.15 -6.58
C GLU A 37 4.14 -17.85 -5.20
N GLU A 38 4.98 -17.46 -4.24
CA GLU A 38 4.56 -17.38 -2.82
C GLU A 38 4.49 -15.95 -2.27
N ARG A 39 4.95 -14.94 -3.02
CA ARG A 39 5.08 -13.59 -2.46
C ARG A 39 4.23 -12.55 -3.18
N ASN A 40 3.23 -12.09 -2.45
CA ASN A 40 2.37 -10.97 -2.83
C ASN A 40 2.79 -9.71 -2.07
N ILE A 41 2.96 -8.61 -2.80
CA ILE A 41 3.32 -7.31 -2.24
C ILE A 41 2.18 -6.34 -2.52
N TYR A 42 1.58 -5.87 -1.44
CA TYR A 42 0.42 -5.00 -1.49
C TYR A 42 0.83 -3.54 -1.32
N TYR A 43 0.40 -2.68 -2.24
CA TYR A 43 0.60 -1.25 -2.16
C TYR A 43 -0.74 -0.55 -1.94
N MET A 44 -0.91 0.01 -0.75
CA MET A 44 -2.07 0.82 -0.39
C MET A 44 -1.97 2.22 -1.01
N ILE A 45 -3.04 2.65 -1.67
CA ILE A 45 -3.15 3.96 -2.32
C ILE A 45 -4.03 4.85 -1.44
N THR A 46 -3.38 5.58 -0.54
CA THR A 46 -4.04 6.34 0.54
C THR A 46 -4.17 7.83 0.23
N LYS A 47 -3.52 8.28 -0.85
CA LYS A 47 -3.50 9.67 -1.33
C LYS A 47 -3.28 9.77 -2.84
N GLU A 48 -3.64 10.91 -3.43
CA GLU A 48 -3.50 11.16 -4.87
C GLU A 48 -2.08 11.46 -5.31
N LYS A 49 -1.42 12.34 -4.56
CA LYS A 49 -0.11 12.86 -4.91
C LYS A 49 0.82 12.67 -3.74
N TYR A 50 2.10 12.46 -4.03
CA TYR A 50 3.09 12.12 -3.00
C TYR A 50 3.22 13.21 -1.92
N TYR A 51 2.96 14.48 -2.25
CA TYR A 51 3.01 15.63 -1.36
C TYR A 51 1.72 15.89 -0.60
N HIS A 52 0.63 15.18 -0.90
CA HIS A 52 -0.56 15.20 -0.05
C HIS A 52 -0.31 14.37 1.21
N LYS A 53 -1.11 14.62 2.25
CA LYS A 53 -1.20 13.75 3.42
C LYS A 53 -2.44 12.86 3.29
N PRO A 54 -2.36 11.57 3.65
CA PRO A 54 -3.56 10.75 3.75
C PRO A 54 -4.46 11.26 4.88
N SER A 55 -5.75 10.92 4.81
CA SER A 55 -6.68 11.10 5.91
C SER A 55 -6.88 9.77 6.64
N TYR A 56 -7.29 9.78 7.91
CA TYR A 56 -7.66 8.54 8.61
C TYR A 56 -8.71 7.74 7.84
N LYS A 57 -9.66 8.42 7.19
CA LYS A 57 -10.68 7.77 6.36
C LYS A 57 -10.06 7.06 5.16
N SER A 58 -9.18 7.72 4.40
CA SER A 58 -8.57 7.11 3.21
C SER A 58 -7.60 5.98 3.56
N GLU A 59 -6.93 6.07 4.71
CA GLU A 59 -6.13 4.98 5.27
C GLU A 59 -7.00 3.76 5.62
N TRP A 60 -8.10 4.00 6.36
CA TRP A 60 -9.04 2.96 6.74
C TRP A 60 -9.72 2.29 5.54
N ASP A 61 -10.08 3.07 4.53
CA ASP A 61 -10.65 2.56 3.29
C ASP A 61 -9.65 1.66 2.54
N ALA A 62 -8.37 2.05 2.48
CA ALA A 62 -7.32 1.23 1.89
C ALA A 62 -7.06 -0.07 2.68
N LEU A 63 -7.14 -0.05 4.02
CA LEU A 63 -7.01 -1.25 4.86
C LEU A 63 -8.18 -2.23 4.65
N LYS A 64 -9.41 -1.73 4.48
CA LYS A 64 -10.57 -2.58 4.16
C LYS A 64 -10.41 -3.26 2.81
N GLU A 65 -9.94 -2.51 1.80
CA GLU A 65 -9.65 -3.09 0.49
C GLU A 65 -8.48 -4.08 0.56
N LEU A 66 -7.44 -3.80 1.35
CA LEU A 66 -6.32 -4.72 1.58
C LEU A 66 -6.82 -6.06 2.14
N LYS A 67 -7.62 -6.02 3.20
CA LYS A 67 -8.22 -7.23 3.79
C LYS A 67 -8.99 -8.03 2.73
N LYS A 68 -9.82 -7.35 1.94
CA LYS A 68 -10.61 -8.00 0.88
C LYS A 68 -9.72 -8.68 -0.15
N VAL A 69 -8.69 -7.99 -0.65
CA VAL A 69 -7.79 -8.55 -1.67
C VAL A 69 -6.95 -9.70 -1.09
N CYS A 70 -6.46 -9.59 0.15
CA CYS A 70 -5.75 -10.70 0.81
C CYS A 70 -6.64 -11.96 0.91
N LEU A 71 -7.90 -11.80 1.33
CA LEU A 71 -8.84 -12.92 1.41
C LEU A 71 -9.13 -13.53 0.03
N GLN A 72 -9.27 -12.71 -1.01
CA GLN A 72 -9.47 -13.17 -2.38
C GLN A 72 -8.28 -13.98 -2.92
N ASN A 73 -7.05 -13.60 -2.54
CA ASN A 73 -5.83 -14.32 -2.92
C ASN A 73 -5.45 -15.44 -1.94
N GLN A 74 -6.25 -15.68 -0.90
CA GLN A 74 -5.94 -16.63 0.18
C GLN A 74 -4.61 -16.33 0.92
N ASP A 75 -4.20 -15.06 0.96
CA ASP A 75 -3.04 -14.61 1.72
C ASP A 75 -3.41 -14.43 3.20
N LEU A 76 -3.20 -15.48 3.99
CA LEU A 76 -3.56 -15.51 5.42
C LEU A 76 -2.49 -14.94 6.35
N ARG A 77 -1.31 -14.59 5.82
CA ARG A 77 -0.19 -14.02 6.58
C ARG A 77 0.25 -12.73 5.92
N LEU A 78 0.18 -11.64 6.68
CA LEU A 78 0.57 -10.32 6.20
C LEU A 78 1.56 -9.68 7.18
N ALA A 79 2.66 -9.19 6.65
CA ALA A 79 3.61 -8.36 7.39
C ALA A 79 3.51 -6.92 6.89
N MET A 80 3.46 -5.95 7.80
CA MET A 80 3.45 -4.53 7.48
C MET A 80 4.32 -3.72 8.44
N PRO A 81 4.97 -2.64 7.98
CA PRO A 81 5.65 -1.69 8.86
C PRO A 81 4.62 -0.86 9.64
N LYS A 82 5.08 0.06 10.49
CA LYS A 82 4.23 1.16 10.96
C LYS A 82 3.82 2.03 9.77
N ILE A 83 2.55 1.95 9.38
CA ILE A 83 2.00 2.65 8.21
C ILE A 83 1.51 4.06 8.57
N ALA A 84 1.50 4.96 7.58
CA ALA A 84 0.95 6.32 7.63
C ALA A 84 1.46 7.28 8.74
N CYS A 85 2.39 6.87 9.61
CA CYS A 85 2.82 7.67 10.76
C CYS A 85 4.15 8.42 10.59
N GLY A 86 4.89 8.13 9.52
CA GLY A 86 6.15 8.80 9.19
C GLY A 86 5.90 10.11 8.46
N LEU A 87 6.34 10.18 7.20
CA LEU A 87 6.15 11.35 6.33
C LEU A 87 4.67 11.72 6.09
N ASP A 88 3.77 10.78 6.33
CA ASP A 88 2.32 10.95 6.18
C ASP A 88 1.66 11.62 7.40
N GLY A 89 2.31 11.57 8.58
CA GLY A 89 1.95 12.37 9.74
C GLY A 89 0.68 11.98 10.50
N LEU A 90 0.16 10.76 10.31
CA LEU A 90 -0.88 10.21 11.18
C LEU A 90 -0.30 9.74 12.52
N GLU A 91 -1.14 9.62 13.53
CA GLU A 91 -0.75 9.10 14.84
C GLU A 91 -0.98 7.59 14.88
N TRP A 92 0.06 6.82 15.24
CA TRP A 92 0.01 5.35 15.22
C TRP A 92 -1.07 4.76 16.10
N GLU A 93 -1.43 5.43 17.19
CA GLU A 93 -2.48 4.98 18.10
C GLU A 93 -3.89 5.07 17.50
N LYS A 94 -4.04 5.77 16.36
CA LYS A 94 -5.32 5.99 15.66
C LYS A 94 -5.39 5.25 14.32
N VAL A 95 -4.33 4.56 13.93
CA VAL A 95 -4.21 3.77 12.69
C VAL A 95 -4.49 2.30 13.00
#